data_AF-A0A7J6QRF7-F1
#
_entry.id   AF-A0A7J6QRF7-F1
#
_cell.length_a   1.000
_cell.length_b   1.000
_cell.length_c   1.000
_cell.angle_alpha   90.00
_cell.angle_beta   90.00
_cell.angle_gamma   90.00
#
_symmetry.space_group_name_H-M   'P 1'
#
loop_
_entity.id
_entity.type
_entity.pdbx_description
1 polymer ?
#
loop_
_entity_poly.entity_id
_entity_poly.type
_entity_poly.pdbx_seq_one_letter_code
_entity_poly.pdbx_strand_id
1 'polypeptide(L)'
;RCMLHSHDMSSDFLTNYIGKVLGNGTENSKSVALELIEDMLRYNRQQNIQVVVQVAIKYHDQLEVDKLVGIFEKYQCWEGMFFFLGGILSTSQDPDVHFKYIEAAAKLGHMQEVERV
;
A
#
# COMPACT_ATOMS: atom_id res chain seq x y z
N ARG A 1 10.66 -9.96 15.44
CA ARG A 1 9.90 -11.17 15.00
C ARG A 1 8.55 -11.16 15.70
N CYS A 2 7.60 -10.37 15.21
CA CYS A 2 6.30 -10.15 15.87
C CYS A 2 5.13 -10.80 15.13
N MET A 3 5.38 -11.44 13.97
CA MET A 3 4.35 -12.02 13.10
C MET A 3 4.35 -13.55 13.16
N LEU A 4 4.31 -14.12 14.37
CA LEU A 4 4.14 -15.57 14.53
C LEU A 4 2.66 -15.98 14.71
N HIS A 5 1.72 -15.03 14.85
CA HIS A 5 0.30 -15.32 15.09
C HIS A 5 -0.64 -14.37 14.33
N SER A 6 -0.41 -14.15 13.03
CA SER A 6 -1.19 -13.22 12.21
C SER A 6 -2.59 -13.71 11.80
N HIS A 7 -3.03 -14.91 12.23
CA HIS A 7 -4.31 -15.49 11.78
C HIS A 7 -5.54 -14.99 12.55
N ASP A 8 -5.36 -14.34 13.72
CA ASP A 8 -6.45 -13.80 14.57
C ASP A 8 -6.43 -12.27 14.69
N MET A 9 -5.53 -11.58 13.97
CA MET A 9 -5.43 -10.13 14.04
C MET A 9 -6.40 -9.50 13.03
N SER A 10 -7.45 -8.85 13.54
CA SER A 10 -8.39 -8.12 12.67
C SER A 10 -7.67 -7.03 11.87
N SER A 11 -8.15 -6.79 10.64
CA SER A 11 -7.69 -5.71 9.76
C SER A 11 -7.64 -4.35 10.46
N ASP A 12 -8.58 -4.12 11.38
CA ASP A 12 -8.69 -2.88 12.16
C ASP A 12 -7.60 -2.77 13.22
N PHE A 13 -7.19 -3.88 13.84
CA PHE A 13 -6.10 -3.87 14.80
C PHE A 13 -4.78 -3.45 14.13
N LEU A 14 -4.48 -4.02 12.96
CA LEU A 14 -3.25 -3.73 12.21
C LEU A 14 -3.22 -2.27 11.74
N THR A 15 -4.34 -1.77 11.21
CA THR A 15 -4.46 -0.37 10.77
C THR A 15 -4.27 0.60 11.94
N ASN A 16 -4.83 0.29 13.11
CA ASN A 16 -4.67 1.10 14.32
C ASN A 16 -3.25 1.00 14.91
N TYR A 17 -2.62 -0.17 14.84
CA TYR A 17 -1.24 -0.37 15.29
C TYR A 17 -0.27 0.46 14.44
N ILE A 18 -0.40 0.42 13.11
CA ILE A 18 0.43 1.23 12.20
C ILE A 18 0.21 2.71 12.45
N GLY A 19 -1.05 3.14 12.67
CA GLY A 19 -1.35 4.52 13.06
C GLY A 19 -0.66 4.95 14.36
N LYS A 20 -0.59 4.09 15.37
CA LYS A 20 0.16 4.35 16.62
C LYS A 20 1.67 4.40 16.40
N VAL A 21 2.21 3.51 15.57
CA VAL A 21 3.65 3.50 15.23
C VAL A 21 4.03 4.81 14.53
N LEU A 22 3.21 5.25 13.56
CA LEU A 22 3.39 6.49 12.81
C LEU A 22 3.17 7.75 13.65
N GLY A 23 2.27 7.71 14.63
CA GLY A 23 1.97 8.83 15.52
C GLY A 23 3.16 9.35 16.33
N ASN A 24 4.25 8.57 16.43
CA ASN A 24 5.49 9.00 17.08
C ASN A 24 6.35 9.93 16.19
N GLY A 25 6.01 10.09 14.90
CA GLY A 25 6.59 11.11 14.00
C GLY A 25 8.08 10.99 13.67
N THR A 26 8.76 9.94 14.16
CA THR A 26 10.20 9.74 13.92
C THR A 26 10.47 9.06 12.59
N GLU A 27 11.63 9.30 11.98
CA GLU A 27 12.06 8.61 10.75
C GLU A 27 12.08 7.07 10.92
N ASN A 28 12.46 6.60 12.11
CA ASN A 28 12.41 5.18 12.47
C ASN A 28 10.97 4.62 12.47
N SER A 29 9.97 5.42 12.82
CA SER A 29 8.57 4.99 12.78
C SER A 29 8.09 4.74 11.35
N LYS A 30 8.52 5.57 10.41
CA LYS A 30 8.18 5.41 8.98
C LYS A 30 8.80 4.14 8.41
N SER A 31 10.09 3.91 8.68
CA SER A 31 10.77 2.70 8.21
C SER A 31 10.13 1.44 8.79
N VAL A 32 9.79 1.42 10.08
CA VAL A 32 9.09 0.29 10.73
C VAL A 32 7.72 0.04 10.11
N ALA A 33 6.96 1.09 9.78
CA ALA A 33 5.67 0.94 9.12
C ALA A 33 5.80 0.34 7.70
N LEU A 34 6.81 0.77 6.92
CA LEU A 34 7.11 0.22 5.60
C LEU A 34 7.55 -1.25 5.68
N GLU A 35 8.43 -1.58 6.63
CA GLU A 35 8.85 -2.97 6.89
C GLU A 35 7.66 -3.86 7.27
N LEU A 36 6.71 -3.34 8.05
CA LEU A 36 5.50 -4.08 8.41
C LEU A 36 4.60 -4.35 7.19
N ILE A 37 4.42 -3.35 6.32
CA ILE A 37 3.68 -3.52 5.06
C ILE A 37 4.34 -4.58 4.18
N GLU A 38 5.66 -4.52 4.07
CA GLU A 38 6.46 -5.47 3.32
C GLU A 38 6.31 -6.90 3.87
N ASP A 39 6.42 -7.09 5.18
CA ASP A 39 6.26 -8.39 5.83
C ASP A 39 4.82 -8.92 5.69
N MET A 40 3.80 -8.05 5.73
CA MET A 40 2.40 -8.43 5.51
C MET A 40 2.17 -8.99 4.10
N LEU A 41 2.75 -8.35 3.08
CA LEU A 41 2.70 -8.84 1.70
C LEU A 41 3.51 -10.14 1.51
N ARG A 42 4.64 -10.26 2.21
CA ARG A 42 5.50 -11.45 2.16
C ARG A 42 4.85 -12.68 2.80
N TYR A 43 4.19 -12.52 3.93
CA TYR A 43 3.67 -13.64 4.71
C TYR A 43 2.37 -14.21 4.13
N ASN A 44 1.38 -13.35 3.85
CA ASN A 44 0.10 -13.77 3.28
C ASN A 44 -0.54 -12.66 2.47
N ARG A 45 -0.08 -12.52 1.23
CA ARG A 45 -0.55 -11.48 0.31
C ARG A 45 -2.06 -11.50 0.12
N GLN A 46 -2.67 -12.65 -0.17
CA GLN A 46 -4.11 -12.73 -0.46
C GLN A 46 -4.99 -12.21 0.68
N GLN A 47 -4.64 -12.52 1.94
CA GLN A 47 -5.43 -12.06 3.09
C GLN A 47 -5.15 -10.61 3.46
N ASN A 48 -3.90 -10.17 3.30
CA ASN A 48 -3.45 -8.88 3.80
C ASN A 48 -3.61 -7.73 2.81
N ILE A 49 -3.83 -8.00 1.52
CA ILE A 49 -3.86 -6.98 0.45
C ILE A 49 -4.84 -5.84 0.74
N GLN A 50 -6.05 -6.18 1.21
CA GLN A 50 -7.09 -5.21 1.56
C GLN A 50 -6.62 -4.24 2.66
N VAL A 51 -5.99 -4.77 3.71
CA VAL A 51 -5.48 -3.99 4.85
C VAL A 51 -4.31 -3.11 4.42
N VAL A 52 -3.36 -3.70 3.67
CA VAL A 52 -2.20 -2.99 3.14
C VAL A 52 -2.62 -1.80 2.29
N VAL A 53 -3.61 -1.98 1.40
CA VAL A 53 -4.14 -0.91 0.56
C VAL A 53 -4.77 0.20 1.39
N GLN A 54 -5.61 -0.13 2.37
CA GLN A 54 -6.25 0.89 3.22
C GLN A 54 -5.23 1.71 4.02
N VAL A 55 -4.21 1.05 4.56
CA VAL A 55 -3.11 1.70 5.28
C VAL A 55 -2.33 2.61 4.34
N ALA A 56 -2.00 2.14 3.13
CA ALA A 56 -1.29 2.91 2.13
C ALA A 56 -2.08 4.17 1.74
N ILE A 57 -3.38 4.04 1.40
CA ILE A 57 -4.25 5.19 1.07
C ILE A 57 -4.29 6.19 2.24
N LYS A 58 -4.43 5.71 3.48
CA LYS A 58 -4.58 6.59 4.64
C LYS A 58 -3.30 7.33 5.02
N TYR A 59 -2.13 6.73 4.86
CA TYR A 59 -0.87 7.25 5.38
C TYR A 59 0.18 7.56 4.29
N HIS A 60 -0.19 7.57 3.01
CA HIS A 60 0.73 7.83 1.89
C HIS A 60 1.49 9.16 2.02
N ASP A 61 0.85 10.22 2.52
CA ASP A 61 1.52 11.50 2.76
C ASP A 61 2.72 11.40 3.73
N GLN A 62 2.65 10.48 4.70
CA GLN A 62 3.71 10.27 5.69
C GLN A 62 4.73 9.21 5.25
N LEU A 63 4.27 8.21 4.50
CA LEU A 63 5.05 7.05 4.07
C LEU A 63 5.77 7.24 2.73
N GLU A 64 5.40 8.29 1.99
CA GLU A 64 5.82 8.61 0.63
C GLU A 64 5.28 7.59 -0.40
N VAL A 65 4.64 8.11 -1.45
CA VAL A 65 4.01 7.30 -2.50
C VAL A 65 5.05 6.43 -3.21
N ASP A 66 6.23 6.97 -3.51
CA ASP A 66 7.31 6.25 -4.20
C ASP A 66 7.77 5.00 -3.45
N LYS A 67 7.87 5.09 -2.11
CA LYS A 67 8.26 3.96 -1.26
C LYS A 67 7.18 2.87 -1.27
N LEU A 68 5.91 3.26 -1.20
CA LEU A 68 4.79 2.34 -1.27
C LEU A 68 4.70 1.65 -2.63
N VAL A 69 4.84 2.40 -3.73
CA VAL A 69 4.89 1.87 -5.10
C VAL A 69 6.03 0.86 -5.23
N GLY A 70 7.24 1.21 -4.78
CA GLY A 70 8.39 0.30 -4.83
C GLY A 70 8.16 -1.01 -4.07
N ILE A 71 7.45 -0.97 -2.93
CA ILE A 71 7.06 -2.19 -2.22
C ILE A 71 6.07 -3.02 -3.05
N PHE A 72 5.00 -2.41 -3.58
CA PHE A 72 4.04 -3.16 -4.39
C PHE A 72 4.69 -3.80 -5.63
N GLU A 73 5.59 -3.10 -6.31
CA GLU A 73 6.33 -3.60 -7.46
C GLU A 73 7.26 -4.76 -7.10
N LYS A 74 8.00 -4.65 -5.98
CA LYS A 74 8.91 -5.68 -5.48
C LYS A 74 8.21 -7.03 -5.28
N TYR A 75 6.94 -7.00 -4.83
CA TYR A 75 6.13 -8.20 -4.61
C TYR A 75 5.20 -8.53 -5.78
N GLN A 76 5.35 -7.82 -6.91
CA GLN A 76 4.49 -7.93 -8.10
C GLN A 76 2.99 -7.88 -7.72
N CYS A 77 2.66 -7.05 -6.74
CA CYS A 77 1.32 -6.89 -6.20
C CYS A 77 0.57 -5.80 -6.98
N TRP A 78 0.32 -6.08 -8.25
CA TRP A 78 -0.32 -5.13 -9.19
C TRP A 78 -1.74 -4.75 -8.77
N GLU A 79 -2.49 -5.72 -8.22
CA GLU A 79 -3.82 -5.49 -7.67
C GLU A 79 -3.79 -4.48 -6.50
N GLY A 80 -2.84 -4.63 -5.59
CA GLY A 80 -2.67 -3.72 -4.45
C GLY A 80 -2.26 -2.32 -4.91
N MET A 81 -1.32 -2.25 -5.87
CA MET A 81 -0.89 -0.99 -6.48
C MET A 81 -2.05 -0.28 -7.17
N PHE A 82 -2.86 -1.00 -7.95
CA PHE A 82 -4.01 -0.45 -8.65
C PHE A 82 -5.05 0.14 -7.69
N PHE A 83 -5.43 -0.60 -6.64
CA PHE A 83 -6.41 -0.09 -5.67
C PHE A 83 -5.85 1.07 -4.82
N PHE A 84 -4.58 1.00 -4.43
CA PHE A 84 -3.92 2.08 -3.69
C PHE A 84 -3.88 3.37 -4.53
N LEU A 85 -3.31 3.30 -5.73
CA LEU A 85 -3.15 4.46 -6.60
C LEU A 85 -4.51 5.00 -7.05
N GLY A 86 -5.48 4.14 -7.35
CA GLY A 86 -6.85 4.56 -7.66
C GLY A 86 -7.53 5.31 -6.51
N GLY A 87 -7.20 4.99 -5.26
CA GLY A 87 -7.69 5.69 -4.07
C GLY A 87 -7.12 7.10 -3.89
N ILE A 88 -5.95 7.40 -4.45
CA ILE A 88 -5.29 8.70 -4.36
C ILE A 88 -5.23 9.45 -5.71
N LEU A 89 -5.70 8.83 -6.79
CA LEU A 89 -5.58 9.33 -8.16
C LEU A 89 -6.23 10.71 -8.34
N SER A 90 -7.41 10.91 -7.73
CA SER A 90 -8.17 12.16 -7.82
C SER A 90 -7.53 13.30 -7.03
N THR A 91 -6.74 12.99 -6.00
CA THR A 91 -6.07 13.98 -5.15
C THR A 91 -4.63 14.24 -5.60
N SER A 92 -4.01 13.31 -6.31
CA SER A 92 -2.65 13.45 -6.82
C SER A 92 -2.60 14.19 -8.16
N GLN A 93 -1.71 15.15 -8.28
CA GLN A 93 -1.37 15.84 -9.55
C GLN A 93 -0.05 15.36 -10.12
N ASP A 94 0.58 14.37 -9.49
CA ASP A 94 1.88 13.85 -9.88
C ASP A 94 1.77 12.93 -11.11
N PRO A 95 2.37 13.29 -12.26
CA PRO A 95 2.33 12.47 -13.47
C PRO A 95 2.84 11.04 -13.26
N ASP A 96 3.79 10.83 -12.35
CA ASP A 96 4.35 9.50 -12.10
C ASP A 96 3.32 8.59 -11.40
N VAL A 97 2.47 9.15 -10.53
CA VAL A 97 1.35 8.43 -9.89
C VAL A 97 0.33 8.00 -10.94
N HIS A 98 -0.03 8.89 -11.86
CA HIS A 98 -0.95 8.58 -12.96
C HIS A 98 -0.37 7.52 -13.90
N PHE A 99 0.89 7.65 -14.27
CA PHE A 99 1.59 6.66 -15.11
C PHE A 99 1.63 5.28 -14.45
N LYS A 100 1.99 5.22 -13.16
CA LYS A 100 2.01 3.95 -12.41
C LYS A 100 0.63 3.34 -12.23
N TYR A 101 -0.41 4.15 -12.09
CA TYR A 101 -1.79 3.67 -12.07
C TYR A 101 -2.18 3.02 -13.41
N ILE A 102 -1.86 3.68 -14.53
CA ILE A 102 -2.11 3.16 -15.88
C ILE A 102 -1.33 1.84 -16.10
N GLU A 103 -0.06 1.79 -15.68
CA GLU A 103 0.75 0.56 -15.75
C GLU A 103 0.11 -0.59 -14.96
N ALA A 104 -0.38 -0.32 -13.75
CA ALA A 104 -1.08 -1.31 -12.93
C ALA A 104 -2.37 -1.79 -13.60
N ALA A 105 -3.19 -0.86 -14.09
CA ALA A 105 -4.44 -1.14 -14.77
C ALA A 105 -4.23 -1.99 -16.03
N ALA A 106 -3.23 -1.66 -16.84
CA ALA A 106 -2.86 -2.41 -18.04
C ALA A 106 -2.41 -3.84 -17.72
N LYS A 107 -1.60 -4.03 -16.66
CA LYS A 107 -1.15 -5.35 -16.22
C LYS A 107 -2.28 -6.24 -15.70
N LEU A 108 -3.33 -5.65 -15.15
CA LEU A 108 -4.53 -6.35 -14.69
C LEU A 108 -5.58 -6.54 -15.80
N GLY A 109 -5.38 -5.94 -16.99
CA GLY A 109 -6.32 -6.01 -18.10
C GLY A 109 -7.51 -5.04 -17.99
N HIS A 110 -7.46 -4.07 -17.08
CA HIS A 110 -8.49 -3.04 -16.91
C HIS A 110 -8.35 -1.93 -17.95
N MET A 111 -8.55 -2.26 -19.24
CA MET A 111 -8.37 -1.31 -20.36
C MET A 111 -9.27 -0.07 -20.28
N GLN A 112 -10.44 -0.19 -19.68
CA GLN A 112 -11.35 0.94 -19.47
C GLN A 112 -10.73 2.03 -18.58
N GLU A 113 -9.94 1.64 -17.59
CA GLU A 113 -9.25 2.58 -16.70
C GLU A 113 -8.03 3.20 -17.39
N VAL A 114 -7.36 2.44 -18.25
CA VAL A 114 -6.25 2.92 -19.08
C VAL A 114 -6.72 4.01 -20.04
N GLU A 115 -7.89 3.86 -20.65
CA GLU A 115 -8.45 4.85 -21.59
C GLU A 115 -9.02 6.09 -20.89
N ARG A 116 -9.31 6.01 -19.60
CA ARG A 116 -9.98 7.07 -18.83
C ARG A 116 -9.02 8.16 -18.33
N VAL A 117 -7.79 7.79 -18.02
CA VAL A 117 -6.75 8.65 -17.41
C VAL A 117 -5.95 9.34 -18.50
#